data_AF-A0A6N2SW55-F1
#
_entry.id   AF-A0A6N2SW55-F1
#
_cell.length_a   1.000
_cell.length_b   1.000
_cell.length_c   1.000
_cell.angle_alpha   90.00
_cell.angle_beta   90.00
_cell.angle_gamma   90.00
#
_symmetry.space_group_name_H-M   'P 1'
#
loop_
_entity.id
_entity.type
_entity.pdbx_description
1 polymer ?
#
loop_
_entity_poly.entity_id
_entity_poly.type
_entity_poly.pdbx_seq_one_letter_code
_entity_poly.pdbx_strand_id
1 'polypeptide(L)'
;MARTKPSLAEALSPWSAPHDAADLLEGFRLSINTLAEEQHTGLPDSPRVLNALRLCKGTELAALGGDWPAMGVRRVGGAWTLDARQFDLWAQGQISVFRRRAEAAQPTVQMQSRMSLI
;
A
#
# COMPACT_ATOMS: atom_id res chain seq x y z
N MET A 1 -10.84 -22.71 3.01
CA MET A 1 -9.93 -21.84 3.80
C MET A 1 -10.45 -20.42 3.71
N ALA A 2 -10.80 -19.79 4.83
CA ALA A 2 -11.15 -18.38 4.84
C ALA A 2 -9.95 -17.61 4.25
N ARG A 3 -10.13 -17.03 3.06
CA ARG A 3 -9.09 -16.24 2.41
C ARG A 3 -8.95 -14.97 3.24
N THR A 4 -8.12 -15.01 4.29
CA THR A 4 -7.75 -13.83 5.07
C THR A 4 -7.20 -12.82 4.08
N LYS A 5 -7.94 -11.72 3.89
CA LYS A 5 -7.49 -10.64 3.02
C LYS A 5 -6.19 -10.10 3.65
N PRO A 6 -5.10 -10.01 2.88
CA PRO A 6 -3.81 -9.58 3.42
C PRO A 6 -3.91 -8.15 3.97
N SER A 7 -3.07 -7.85 4.94
CA SER A 7 -2.93 -6.54 5.58
C SER A 7 -1.99 -5.62 4.83
N LEU A 8 -2.01 -4.32 5.18
CA LEU A 8 -1.03 -3.37 4.64
C LEU A 8 0.41 -3.79 4.94
N ALA A 9 0.67 -4.32 6.14
CA ALA A 9 2.00 -4.81 6.52
C ALA A 9 2.44 -6.00 5.63
N GLU A 10 1.53 -6.92 5.32
CA GLU A 10 1.81 -8.02 4.40
C GLU A 10 2.05 -7.51 2.99
N ALA A 11 1.26 -6.56 2.49
CA ALA A 11 1.48 -5.99 1.16
C ALA A 11 2.86 -5.31 1.02
N LEU A 12 3.35 -4.69 2.08
CA LEU A 12 4.66 -4.01 2.11
C LEU A 12 5.84 -4.93 2.46
N SER A 13 5.59 -6.20 2.75
CA SER A 13 6.63 -7.17 3.06
C SER A 13 7.62 -7.32 1.89
N PRO A 14 8.94 -7.44 2.16
CA PRO A 14 9.93 -7.67 1.11
C PRO A 14 9.73 -8.99 0.37
N TRP A 15 8.97 -9.92 0.96
CA TRP A 15 8.65 -11.22 0.37
C TRP A 15 7.38 -11.21 -0.50
N SER A 16 6.66 -10.10 -0.53
CA SER A 16 5.45 -9.98 -1.33
C SER A 16 5.80 -9.83 -2.81
N ALA A 17 5.07 -10.56 -3.66
CA ALA A 17 5.23 -10.45 -5.10
C ALA A 17 4.95 -8.99 -5.52
N PRO A 18 5.84 -8.34 -6.30
CA PRO A 18 5.69 -6.91 -6.58
C PRO A 18 4.37 -6.55 -7.27
N HIS A 19 3.82 -7.44 -8.11
CA HIS A 19 2.53 -7.22 -8.75
C HIS A 19 1.38 -7.22 -7.72
N ASP A 20 1.31 -8.26 -6.88
CA ASP A 20 0.30 -8.38 -5.83
C ASP A 20 0.41 -7.23 -4.81
N ALA A 21 1.63 -6.85 -4.43
CA ALA A 21 1.89 -5.72 -3.53
C ALA A 21 1.34 -4.40 -4.09
N ALA A 22 1.50 -4.16 -5.39
CA ALA A 22 0.96 -2.97 -6.06
C ALA A 22 -0.58 -2.96 -6.04
N ASP A 23 -1.22 -4.08 -6.37
CA ASP A 23 -2.68 -4.19 -6.42
C ASP A 23 -3.31 -4.06 -5.02
N LEU A 24 -2.70 -4.69 -4.02
CA LEU A 24 -3.14 -4.56 -2.63
C LEU A 24 -2.99 -3.12 -2.13
N LEU A 25 -1.85 -2.49 -2.40
CA LEU A 25 -1.62 -1.10 -1.97
C LEU A 25 -2.57 -0.12 -2.66
N GLU A 26 -2.89 -0.34 -3.93
CA GLU A 26 -3.93 0.41 -4.65
C GLU A 26 -5.30 0.26 -3.96
N GLY A 27 -5.67 -0.96 -3.57
CA GLY A 27 -6.91 -1.21 -2.83
C GLY A 27 -6.96 -0.48 -1.47
N PHE A 28 -5.85 -0.46 -0.73
CA PHE A 28 -5.75 0.28 0.53
C PHE A 28 -5.82 1.80 0.33
N ARG A 29 -5.13 2.31 -0.70
CA ARG A 29 -5.16 3.72 -1.10
C ARG A 29 -6.59 4.19 -1.33
N LEU A 30 -7.32 3.48 -2.18
CA LEU A 30 -8.72 3.78 -2.49
C LEU A 30 -9.60 3.71 -1.24
N SER A 31 -9.42 2.69 -0.39
CA SER A 31 -10.20 2.54 0.85
C SER A 31 -10.00 3.72 1.81
N ILE A 32 -8.78 4.24 1.94
CA ILE A 32 -8.50 5.41 2.79
C ILE A 32 -9.06 6.69 2.18
N ASN A 33 -8.96 6.87 0.85
CA ASN A 33 -9.53 8.05 0.18
C ASN A 33 -11.07 8.07 0.31
N THR A 34 -11.74 6.95 0.06
CA THR A 34 -13.18 6.83 0.26
C THR A 34 -13.55 7.11 1.72
N LEU A 35 -12.80 6.58 2.69
CA LEU A 35 -13.03 6.85 4.11
C LEU A 35 -12.90 8.35 4.46
N ALA A 36 -11.87 9.01 3.92
CA ALA A 36 -11.65 10.44 4.10
C ALA A 36 -12.79 11.29 3.49
N GLU A 37 -13.28 10.89 2.32
CA GLU A 37 -14.45 11.50 1.66
C GLU A 37 -15.73 11.31 2.47
N GLU A 38 -16.02 10.08 2.91
CA GLU A 38 -17.18 9.74 3.76
C GLU A 38 -17.23 10.56 5.06
N GLN A 39 -16.06 10.88 5.60
CA GLN A 39 -15.92 11.62 6.85
C GLN A 39 -15.70 13.12 6.65
N HIS A 40 -15.61 13.58 5.40
CA HIS A 40 -15.30 14.96 5.04
C HIS A 40 -14.07 15.51 5.80
N THR A 41 -13.02 14.69 5.95
CA THR A 41 -11.81 15.01 6.73
C THR A 41 -10.55 14.47 6.05
N GLY A 42 -9.43 15.18 6.21
CA GLY A 42 -8.11 14.65 5.82
C GLY A 42 -7.49 13.70 6.85
N LEU A 43 -8.08 13.62 8.05
CA LEU A 43 -7.61 12.78 9.16
C LEU A 43 -8.76 11.89 9.65
N PRO A 44 -9.02 10.77 8.95
CA PRO A 44 -10.09 9.85 9.33
C PRO A 44 -9.89 9.23 10.71
N ASP A 45 -10.96 8.66 11.29
CA ASP A 45 -10.89 8.06 12.62
C ASP A 45 -10.02 6.79 12.67
N SER A 46 -9.31 6.62 13.80
CA SER A 46 -8.34 5.53 13.99
C SER A 46 -8.96 4.13 13.83
N PRO A 47 -10.10 3.78 14.48
CA PRO A 47 -10.73 2.47 14.29
C PRO A 47 -11.03 2.12 12.82
N ARG A 48 -11.55 3.08 12.04
CA ARG A 48 -11.85 2.85 10.63
C ARG A 48 -10.60 2.77 9.76
N VAL A 49 -9.57 3.58 10.04
CA VAL A 49 -8.26 3.46 9.38
C VAL A 49 -7.67 2.06 9.61
N LEU A 50 -7.64 1.58 10.86
CA LEU A 50 -7.13 0.25 11.18
C LEU A 50 -7.92 -0.85 10.46
N ASN A 51 -9.24 -0.76 10.43
CA ASN A 51 -10.07 -1.71 9.69
C ASN A 51 -9.83 -1.66 8.16
N ALA A 52 -9.68 -0.46 7.58
CA ALA A 52 -9.40 -0.27 6.16
C ALA A 52 -8.05 -0.90 5.77
N LEU A 53 -7.03 -0.72 6.61
CA LEU A 53 -5.67 -1.26 6.41
C LEU A 53 -5.50 -2.70 6.91
N ARG A 54 -6.56 -3.29 7.47
CA ARG A 54 -6.59 -4.62 8.09
C ARG A 54 -5.51 -4.80 9.17
N LEU A 55 -5.32 -3.76 9.97
CA LEU A 55 -4.46 -3.76 11.14
C LEU A 55 -5.32 -3.98 12.39
N CYS A 56 -4.79 -4.72 13.36
CA CYS A 56 -5.48 -5.02 14.61
C CYS A 56 -5.27 -3.93 15.67
N LYS A 57 -4.11 -3.26 15.66
CA LYS A 57 -3.70 -2.33 16.72
C LYS A 57 -3.09 -1.05 16.14
N GLY A 58 -3.34 0.07 16.83
CA GLY A 58 -2.70 1.35 16.51
C GLY A 58 -1.17 1.30 16.55
N THR A 59 -0.57 0.42 17.35
CA THR A 59 0.89 0.23 17.41
C THR A 59 1.45 -0.36 16.12
N GLU A 60 0.68 -1.16 15.38
CA GLU A 60 1.09 -1.69 14.08
C GLU A 60 1.13 -0.56 13.04
N LEU A 61 0.13 0.33 13.07
CA LEU A 61 0.14 1.53 12.23
C LEU A 61 1.31 2.46 12.59
N ALA A 62 1.62 2.61 13.88
CA ALA A 62 2.77 3.38 14.34
C ALA A 62 4.10 2.78 13.87
N ALA A 63 4.24 1.45 13.90
CA ALA A 63 5.43 0.75 13.40
C ALA A 63 5.62 0.98 11.90
N LEU A 64 4.54 0.83 11.10
CA LEU A 64 4.58 1.14 9.68
C LEU A 64 4.94 2.61 9.41
N GLY A 65 4.46 3.54 10.23
CA GLY A 65 4.86 4.95 10.15
C GLY A 65 6.34 5.20 10.50
N GLY A 66 6.92 4.35 11.35
CA GLY A 66 8.36 4.37 11.66
C GLY A 66 9.21 3.86 10.49
N ASP A 67 8.78 2.77 9.85
CA ASP A 67 9.43 2.21 8.67
C ASP A 67 9.25 3.11 7.43
N TRP A 68 8.12 3.80 7.35
CA TRP A 68 7.73 4.67 6.23
C TRP A 68 7.31 6.06 6.72
N PRO A 69 8.26 6.96 7.07
CA PRO A 69 7.95 8.28 7.62
C PRO A 69 7.07 9.17 6.71
N ALA A 70 7.16 8.96 5.39
CA ALA A 70 6.36 9.69 4.40
C ALA A 70 4.91 9.19 4.28
N MET A 71 4.55 8.08 4.94
CA MET A 71 3.22 7.47 4.86
C MET A 71 2.11 8.34 5.49
N GLY A 72 2.48 9.34 6.30
CA GLY A 72 1.52 10.27 6.90
C GLY A 72 0.85 9.75 8.16
N VAL A 73 1.46 8.81 8.89
CA VAL A 73 0.94 8.34 10.18
C VAL A 73 1.04 9.45 11.23
N ARG A 74 -0.04 9.68 11.97
CA ARG A 74 -0.13 10.74 12.99
C ARG A 74 -0.75 10.22 14.27
N ARG A 75 -0.36 10.83 15.39
CA ARG A 75 -1.00 10.61 16.69
C ARG A 75 -1.92 11.78 17.03
N VAL A 76 -3.21 11.52 17.18
CA VAL A 76 -4.23 12.53 17.50
C VAL A 76 -5.06 12.02 18.67
N GLY A 77 -5.19 12.83 19.73
CA GLY A 77 -5.97 12.45 20.92
C GLY A 77 -5.49 11.13 21.58
N GLY A 78 -4.21 10.79 21.41
CA GLY A 78 -3.63 9.54 21.92
C GLY A 78 -3.74 8.33 20.98
N ALA A 79 -4.59 8.38 19.95
CA ALA A 79 -4.79 7.33 18.96
C ALA A 79 -3.94 7.54 17.69
N TRP A 80 -3.54 6.44 17.05
CA TRP A 80 -2.82 6.48 15.78
C TRP A 80 -3.79 6.48 14.60
N THR A 81 -3.65 7.46 13.72
CA THR A 81 -4.39 7.60 12.47
C THR A 81 -3.42 7.96 11.36
N LEU A 82 -3.93 8.34 10.19
CA LEU A 82 -3.17 8.61 9.00
C LEU A 82 -3.79 9.76 8.20
N ASP A 83 -2.94 10.67 7.73
CA ASP A 83 -3.32 11.75 6.84
C ASP A 83 -3.59 11.19 5.44
N ALA A 84 -4.84 11.24 5.01
CA ALA A 84 -5.29 10.60 3.78
C ALA A 84 -4.56 11.13 2.54
N ARG A 85 -4.25 12.43 2.49
CA ARG A 85 -3.55 13.04 1.36
C ARG A 85 -2.08 12.62 1.31
N GLN A 86 -1.41 12.61 2.47
CA GLN A 86 -0.02 12.15 2.54
C GLN A 86 0.10 10.67 2.19
N PHE A 87 -0.81 9.85 2.69
CA PHE A 87 -0.85 8.43 2.36
C PHE A 87 -1.14 8.19 0.88
N ASP A 88 -2.07 8.94 0.28
CA ASP A 88 -2.38 8.82 -1.14
C ASP A 88 -1.14 9.07 -2.01
N LEU A 89 -0.43 10.17 -1.77
CA LEU A 89 0.79 10.52 -2.49
C LEU A 89 1.90 9.47 -2.29
N TRP A 90 2.10 9.05 -1.05
CA TRP A 90 3.08 8.01 -0.73
C TRP A 90 2.74 6.68 -1.39
N ALA A 91 1.48 6.26 -1.34
CA ALA A 91 1.01 5.00 -1.90
C ALA A 91 1.18 4.99 -3.42
N GLN A 92 0.82 6.08 -4.12
CA GLN A 92 1.08 6.22 -5.56
C GLN A 92 2.57 6.03 -5.91
N GLY A 93 3.46 6.63 -5.10
CA GLY A 93 4.90 6.46 -5.25
C GLY A 93 5.37 5.01 -5.08
N GLN A 94 4.89 4.32 -4.04
CA GLN A 94 5.23 2.92 -3.79
C GLN A 94 4.64 1.97 -4.85
N ILE A 95 3.40 2.19 -5.28
CA ILE A 95 2.77 1.44 -6.39
C ILE A 95 3.63 1.54 -7.65
N SER A 96 4.13 2.74 -7.99
CA SER A 96 5.04 2.93 -9.12
C SER A 96 6.36 2.15 -8.95
N VAL A 97 6.91 2.06 -7.74
CA VAL A 97 8.10 1.25 -7.45
C VAL A 97 7.80 -0.24 -7.63
N PHE A 98 6.68 -0.72 -7.09
CA PHE A 98 6.30 -2.13 -7.19
C PHE A 98 6.01 -2.56 -8.62
N ARG A 99 5.33 -1.74 -9.42
CA ARG A 99 5.10 -2.02 -10.84
C ARG A 99 6.40 -2.13 -11.64
N ARG A 100 7.35 -1.19 -11.43
CA ARG A 100 8.68 -1.26 -12.07
C ARG A 100 9.45 -2.52 -11.66
N ARG A 101 9.36 -2.94 -10.40
CA ARG A 101 9.97 -4.20 -9.94
C ARG A 101 9.30 -5.42 -10.56
N ALA A 102 7.98 -5.41 -10.71
CA ALA A 102 7.24 -6.47 -11.38
C ALA A 102 7.66 -6.61 -12.85
N GLU A 103 7.81 -5.49 -13.56
CA GLU A 103 8.31 -5.44 -14.95
C GLU A 103 9.73 -5.98 -15.05
N ALA A 104 10.63 -5.57 -14.15
CA ALA A 104 12.02 -6.05 -14.13
C ALA A 104 12.15 -7.53 -13.77
N ALA A 105 11.19 -8.08 -13.01
CA ALA A 105 11.15 -9.50 -12.64
C ALA A 105 10.58 -10.39 -13.75
N GLN A 106 9.97 -9.81 -14.80
CA GLN A 106 9.59 -10.56 -16.00
C GLN A 106 10.84 -10.73 -16.88
N PRO A 107 11.40 -11.95 -17.01
CA PRO A 107 12.48 -12.18 -17.96
C PRO A 107 11.99 -11.82 -19.36
N THR A 108 12.74 -10.97 -20.04
CA THR A 108 12.45 -10.45 -21.37
C THR A 108 12.26 -11.60 -22.37
N VAL A 109 11.01 -12.04 -22.59
CA VAL A 109 10.66 -12.96 -23.70
C VAL A 109 10.67 -12.23 -25.06
N GLN A 110 11.16 -10.98 -25.11
CA GLN A 110 11.17 -10.14 -26.31
C GLN A 110 12.54 -9.98 -26.99
N MET A 111 13.51 -10.83 -26.71
CA MET A 111 14.83 -10.73 -27.36
C MET A 111 15.29 -12.04 -27.99
N GLN A 112 14.46 -12.67 -28.84
CA GLN A 112 14.96 -13.75 -29.72
C GLN A 112 14.22 -14.00 -31.04
N SER A 113 13.27 -13.14 -31.46
CA SER A 113 12.67 -13.22 -32.80
C SER A 113 13.17 -12.10 -33.72
N ARG A 114 14.49 -12.00 -33.90
CA ARG A 114 15.05 -11.18 -34.99
C ARG A 114 16.46 -11.60 -35.42
N MET A 115 16.74 -12.90 -35.48
CA MET A 115 17.95 -13.42 -36.14
C MET A 115 17.63 -14.80 -36.72
N SER A 116 17.26 -14.83 -38.01
CA SER A 116 17.22 -15.96 -38.99
C SER A 116 16.04 -15.69 -39.94
N LEU A 117 16.14 -15.62 -41.26
CA LEU A 117 17.17 -16.05 -42.20
C LEU A 117 17.33 -15.05 -43.36
N ILE A 118 18.54 -15.12 -43.90
CA ILE A 118 19.04 -14.78 -45.23
C ILE A 118 18.10 -15.29 -46.33
#